data_AF-A0A0P9EQS7-F1
#
_entry.id   AF-A0A0P9EQS7-F1
#
_cell.length_a   1.000
_cell.length_b   1.000
_cell.length_c   1.000
_cell.angle_alpha   90.00
_cell.angle_beta   90.00
_cell.angle_gamma   90.00
#
_symmetry.space_group_name_H-M   'P 1'
#
loop_
_entity.id
_entity.type
_entity.pdbx_description
1 polymer ?
#
loop_
_entity_poly.entity_id
_entity_poly.type
_entity_poly.pdbx_seq_one_letter_code
_entity_poly.pdbx_strand_id
1 'polypeptide(L)'
;MPASYSSLPEEVISHIADMVHAQDGAFDQLALKRGTTSLQASSIGKKRAIEDEDATNPLEGRWSPVYGRGIRALVQLDRRTRSHALKHLYKTITAKQAASDFCRYAVLGEQVGSLVREVDLDLDPSHDTDPFSLACALRKLKNLSSIIVDGAALELAFPHVFPPEREPDEADKLLGLGILDALGRVKSLTALSVDDKVLACALSGTRSATLSRLSIDNSSSLVPLDDQLVAALNGLQSLVELNVGDMSSPLWLSMEQRVRLEHVKKLTVGRAGVEAYYHEVLLLAHHITPQARTLCIVFTLSESALDLALPEPLLPTLRVLDIQHAQDEFAACHESRLSALEHLHIAFDCPVSVFPYKVDYLPPAPTALRRITLSYPSLKRLTPPAALLACCTFLNIHLSVHRRLASPEAFTASRVVTVGAGEQAANVVAPSRSQALALEETLTWARNRARWLRETGDGPGLQELAVAAVRLRERHLLHES
;
A
#
# COMPACT_ATOMS: atom_id res chain seq x y z
N MET A 1 30.82 24.75 -21.52
CA MET A 1 30.36 25.10 -20.16
C MET A 1 30.04 23.81 -19.44
N PRO A 2 30.52 23.57 -18.21
CA PRO A 2 30.17 22.36 -17.48
C PRO A 2 28.67 22.40 -17.14
N ALA A 3 27.96 21.31 -17.42
CA ALA A 3 26.56 21.16 -17.03
C ALA A 3 26.48 21.23 -15.49
N SER A 4 25.89 22.31 -14.97
CA SER A 4 25.71 22.50 -13.53
C SER A 4 24.23 22.36 -13.19
N TYR A 5 23.94 21.72 -12.06
CA TYR A 5 22.56 21.55 -11.57
C TYR A 5 21.83 22.90 -11.43
N SER A 6 22.57 23.96 -11.09
CA SER A 6 22.04 25.33 -11.01
C SER A 6 21.59 25.92 -12.34
N SER A 7 22.04 25.36 -13.47
CA SER A 7 21.69 25.81 -14.83
C SER A 7 20.45 25.12 -15.41
N LEU A 8 19.81 24.22 -14.67
CA LEU A 8 18.63 23.49 -15.14
C LEU A 8 17.37 24.39 -15.19
N PRO A 9 16.45 24.17 -16.16
CA PRO A 9 15.12 24.80 -16.18
C PRO A 9 14.25 24.43 -14.97
N GLU A 10 13.26 25.27 -14.63
CA GLU A 10 12.37 25.04 -13.47
C GLU A 10 11.52 23.78 -13.65
N GLU A 11 11.11 23.50 -14.88
CA GLU A 11 10.32 22.34 -15.24
C GLU A 11 11.08 21.04 -14.93
N VAL A 12 12.40 21.04 -15.17
CA VAL A 12 13.26 19.89 -14.91
C VAL A 12 13.47 19.70 -13.40
N ILE A 13 13.68 20.79 -12.65
CA ILE A 13 13.81 20.72 -11.18
C ILE A 13 12.51 20.23 -10.54
N SER A 14 11.35 20.70 -11.04
CA SER A 14 10.04 20.21 -10.59
C SER A 14 9.87 18.72 -10.88
N HIS A 15 10.23 18.28 -12.09
CA HIS A 15 10.12 16.87 -12.46
C HIS A 15 11.04 15.97 -11.62
N ILE A 16 12.25 16.45 -11.28
CA ILE A 16 13.16 15.74 -10.37
C ILE A 16 12.51 15.59 -8.98
N ALA A 17 11.88 16.64 -8.45
CA ALA A 17 11.18 16.57 -7.18
C ALA A 17 10.00 15.57 -7.22
N ASP A 18 9.23 15.55 -8.31
CA ASP A 18 8.14 14.59 -8.53
C ASP A 18 8.65 13.14 -8.56
N MET A 19 9.74 12.88 -9.28
CA MET A 19 10.35 11.54 -9.38
C MET A 19 10.89 11.06 -8.02
N VAL A 20 11.58 11.93 -7.29
CA VAL A 20 12.09 11.60 -5.95
C VAL A 20 10.96 11.36 -4.97
N HIS A 21 9.85 12.11 -5.06
CA HIS A 21 8.65 11.83 -4.25
C HIS A 21 8.04 10.46 -4.55
N ALA A 22 7.89 10.12 -5.83
CA ALA A 22 7.36 8.83 -6.26
C ALA A 22 8.25 7.67 -5.80
N GLN A 23 9.57 7.87 -5.86
CA GLN A 23 10.55 6.93 -5.33
C GLN A 23 10.43 6.77 -3.81
N ASP A 24 10.30 7.87 -3.05
CA ASP A 24 10.11 7.83 -1.58
C ASP A 24 8.87 6.99 -1.21
N GLY A 25 7.74 7.21 -1.91
CA GLY A 25 6.51 6.43 -1.68
C GLY A 25 6.66 4.94 -2.00
N ALA A 26 7.35 4.59 -3.10
CA ALA A 26 7.63 3.21 -3.46
C ALA A 26 8.55 2.50 -2.44
N PHE A 27 9.47 3.24 -1.81
CA PHE A 27 10.32 2.70 -0.74
C PHE A 27 9.57 2.45 0.56
N ASP A 28 8.65 3.34 0.94
CA ASP A 28 7.82 3.15 2.14
C ASP A 28 6.97 1.86 2.01
N GLN A 29 6.53 1.50 0.79
CA GLN A 29 5.82 0.25 0.49
C GLN A 29 6.70 -1.02 0.57
N LEU A 30 8.02 -0.90 0.42
CA LEU A 30 8.95 -2.04 0.48
C LEU A 30 9.27 -2.49 1.91
N ALA A 31 8.65 -1.88 2.93
CA ALA A 31 8.88 -2.15 4.36
C ALA A 31 10.36 -2.08 4.78
N LEU A 32 11.22 -1.48 3.95
CA LEU A 32 12.59 -1.14 4.29
C LEU A 32 12.52 0.01 5.29
N LYS A 33 12.37 -0.33 6.58
CA LYS A 33 12.29 0.63 7.68
C LYS A 33 13.34 1.71 7.46
N ARG A 34 12.88 2.97 7.29
CA ARG A 34 13.72 4.16 7.47
C ARG A 34 14.45 3.93 8.79
N GLY A 35 15.79 3.94 8.74
CA GLY A 35 16.63 3.55 9.87
C GLY A 35 16.02 4.09 11.15
N THR A 36 15.54 3.18 11.98
CA THR A 36 14.96 3.52 13.27
C THR A 36 16.00 4.37 13.96
N THR A 37 15.67 5.63 14.25
CA THR A 37 16.28 6.37 15.34
C THR A 37 15.96 5.58 16.61
N SER A 38 16.73 4.52 16.84
CA SER A 38 16.79 3.85 18.11
C SER A 38 17.39 4.86 19.08
N LEU A 39 16.49 5.46 19.86
CA LEU A 39 16.79 6.18 21.09
C LEU A 39 17.50 5.28 22.14
N GLN A 40 17.89 4.05 21.82
CA GLN A 40 18.84 3.24 22.59
C GLN A 40 20.31 3.42 22.16
N ALA A 41 20.62 4.39 21.30
CA ALA A 41 21.98 4.93 21.18
C ALA A 41 22.26 6.03 22.22
N SER A 42 21.52 6.06 23.33
CA SER A 42 21.88 6.87 24.49
C SER A 42 23.09 6.24 25.21
N SER A 43 24.17 7.01 25.24
CA SER A 43 25.36 6.91 26.12
C SER A 43 26.65 6.22 25.66
N ILE A 44 26.70 5.41 24.58
CA ILE A 44 27.97 4.75 24.17
C ILE A 44 28.58 5.29 22.85
N GLY A 45 27.78 5.93 21.99
CA GLY A 45 28.23 6.36 20.65
C GLY A 45 28.98 7.71 20.55
N LYS A 46 29.08 8.49 21.64
CA LYS A 46 29.65 9.86 21.57
C LYS A 46 31.19 9.94 21.54
N LYS A 47 31.92 8.82 21.61
CA LYS A 47 33.39 8.81 21.68
C LYS A 47 34.13 8.14 20.51
N ARG A 48 33.44 7.61 19.50
CA ARG A 48 34.10 6.98 18.33
C ARG A 48 33.84 7.64 16.98
N ALA A 49 33.13 8.77 16.95
CA ALA A 49 32.86 9.50 15.72
C ALA A 49 34.01 10.43 15.26
N ILE A 50 35.25 10.18 15.69
CA ILE A 50 36.42 11.01 15.34
C ILE A 50 37.47 10.24 14.51
N GLU A 51 37.35 8.93 14.27
CA GLU A 51 38.45 8.17 13.63
C GLU A 51 38.11 7.37 12.36
N ASP A 52 36.88 7.38 11.84
CA ASP A 52 36.59 6.73 10.55
C ASP A 52 36.34 7.77 9.45
N GLU A 53 37.42 8.27 8.87
CA GLU A 53 37.45 9.23 7.74
C GLU A 53 37.23 8.56 6.36
N ASP A 54 37.02 7.25 6.28
CA ASP A 54 36.99 6.49 5.02
C ASP A 54 35.59 6.08 4.50
N ALA A 55 34.51 6.69 4.99
CA ALA A 55 33.16 6.44 4.48
C ALA A 55 32.71 7.48 3.42
N THR A 56 33.47 7.62 2.31
CA THR A 56 33.03 8.36 1.13
C THR A 56 33.27 7.59 -0.16
N ASN A 57 32.53 6.49 -0.36
CA ASN A 57 32.40 5.88 -1.68
C ASN A 57 30.97 6.11 -2.24
N PRO A 58 30.75 7.17 -3.05
CA PRO A 58 29.43 7.56 -3.57
C PRO A 58 28.84 6.56 -4.58
N LEU A 59 29.61 5.55 -5.02
CA LEU A 59 29.18 4.51 -5.96
C LEU A 59 28.50 3.32 -5.29
N GLU A 60 28.57 3.18 -3.96
CA GLU A 60 27.96 2.05 -3.23
C GLU A 60 26.54 2.31 -2.72
N GLY A 61 25.93 3.47 -3.04
CA GLY A 61 24.52 3.74 -2.73
C GLY A 61 24.14 3.67 -1.24
N ARG A 62 25.12 3.66 -0.34
CA ARG A 62 24.92 3.77 1.11
C ARG A 62 25.01 5.24 1.50
N TRP A 63 23.94 5.97 1.20
CA TRP A 63 23.73 7.31 1.73
C TRP A 63 23.77 7.25 3.27
N SER A 64 24.60 8.11 3.86
CA SER A 64 24.68 8.31 5.30
C SER A 64 23.28 8.50 5.91
N PRO A 65 22.97 7.90 7.06
CA PRO A 65 21.72 8.17 7.78
C PRO A 65 21.63 9.63 8.27
N VAL A 66 22.74 10.38 8.24
CA VAL A 66 22.83 11.78 8.67
C VAL A 66 22.47 12.75 7.54
N TYR A 67 22.70 12.37 6.28
CA TYR A 67 22.27 13.13 5.11
C TYR A 67 21.03 12.46 4.53
N GLY A 68 19.87 13.03 4.86
CA GLY A 68 18.56 12.48 4.50
C GLY A 68 18.47 12.06 3.04
N ARG A 69 17.70 11.00 2.76
CA ARG A 69 17.27 10.64 1.41
C ARG A 69 15.95 11.35 1.08
N GLY A 70 15.61 11.36 -0.21
CA GLY A 70 14.28 11.75 -0.65
C GLY A 70 14.05 13.25 -0.69
N ILE A 71 12.79 13.65 -0.66
CA ILE A 71 12.39 15.06 -0.75
C ILE A 71 12.98 15.90 0.40
N ARG A 72 13.18 15.30 1.58
CA ARG A 72 13.79 15.98 2.73
C ARG A 72 15.24 16.40 2.46
N ALA A 73 15.97 15.62 1.67
CA ALA A 73 17.31 15.95 1.19
C ALA A 73 17.28 17.12 0.21
N LEU A 74 16.34 17.06 -0.75
CA LEU A 74 16.20 18.05 -1.80
C LEU A 74 15.93 19.46 -1.24
N VAL A 75 15.22 19.56 -0.12
CA VAL A 75 14.98 20.84 0.57
C VAL A 75 16.24 21.51 1.10
N GLN A 76 17.30 20.74 1.35
CA GLN A 76 18.55 21.25 1.92
C GLN A 76 19.56 21.72 0.85
N LEU A 77 19.32 21.42 -0.43
CA LEU A 77 20.27 21.69 -1.51
C LEU A 77 20.37 23.20 -1.86
N ASP A 78 19.26 23.80 -2.30
CA ASP A 78 19.20 25.21 -2.65
C ASP A 78 17.77 25.77 -2.52
N ARG A 79 17.62 27.10 -2.64
CA ARG A 79 16.33 27.79 -2.48
C ARG A 79 15.30 27.40 -3.55
N ARG A 80 15.74 27.07 -4.77
CA ARG A 80 14.88 26.78 -5.92
C ARG A 80 14.33 25.36 -5.83
N THR A 81 15.19 24.39 -5.57
CA THR A 81 14.80 23.01 -5.29
C THR A 81 13.94 22.93 -4.03
N ARG A 82 14.26 23.73 -3.00
CA ARG A 82 13.40 23.87 -1.82
C ARG A 82 11.98 24.29 -2.16
N SER A 83 11.76 25.30 -3.02
CA SER A 83 10.37 25.72 -3.34
C SER A 83 9.54 24.66 -4.06
N HIS A 84 10.16 23.75 -4.81
CA HIS A 84 9.47 22.61 -5.43
C HIS A 84 9.29 21.45 -4.45
N ALA A 85 10.33 21.08 -3.72
CA ALA A 85 10.31 20.00 -2.74
C ALA A 85 9.35 20.27 -1.56
N LEU A 86 9.22 21.52 -1.12
CA LEU A 86 8.28 21.91 -0.05
C LEU A 86 6.82 21.61 -0.40
N LYS A 87 6.45 21.65 -1.69
CA LYS A 87 5.07 21.34 -2.13
C LYS A 87 4.70 19.89 -1.82
N HIS A 88 5.66 18.98 -1.83
CA HIS A 88 5.44 17.58 -1.50
C HIS A 88 5.50 17.31 0.00
N LEU A 89 6.39 18.02 0.74
CA LEU A 89 6.50 17.84 2.19
C LEU A 89 5.27 18.35 2.96
N TYR A 90 4.70 19.48 2.52
CA TYR A 90 3.53 20.09 3.17
C TYR A 90 2.21 19.75 2.50
N LYS A 91 2.20 18.82 1.53
CA LYS A 91 0.98 18.35 0.86
C LYS A 91 0.01 17.71 1.86
N THR A 92 0.55 16.91 2.76
CA THR A 92 -0.17 16.15 3.77
C THR A 92 0.29 16.59 5.16
N ILE A 93 -0.65 16.98 6.02
CA ILE A 93 -0.38 17.34 7.42
C ILE A 93 -1.06 16.33 8.33
N THR A 94 -0.33 15.81 9.31
CA THR A 94 -0.91 14.94 10.35
C THR A 94 -1.43 15.75 11.55
N ALA A 95 -2.36 15.20 12.31
CA ALA A 95 -2.92 15.81 13.52
C ALA A 95 -1.83 16.33 14.48
N LYS A 96 -0.76 15.55 14.68
CA LYS A 96 0.42 15.94 15.48
C LYS A 96 1.14 17.19 14.97
N GLN A 97 1.28 17.31 13.65
CA GLN A 97 1.92 18.49 13.05
C GLN A 97 1.01 19.72 13.10
N ALA A 98 -0.30 19.48 13.07
CA ALA A 98 -1.31 20.51 13.23
C ALA A 98 -1.46 20.99 14.69
N ALA A 99 -0.99 20.23 15.69
CA ALA A 99 -0.96 20.64 17.11
C ALA A 99 0.14 21.67 17.46
N SER A 100 0.84 22.22 16.46
CA SER A 100 1.86 23.25 16.69
C SER A 100 1.26 24.63 16.99
N ASP A 101 1.99 25.45 17.76
CA ASP A 101 1.60 26.84 18.07
C ASP A 101 1.32 27.68 16.81
N PHE A 102 1.95 27.34 15.68
CA PHE A 102 1.69 28.00 14.40
C PHE A 102 0.24 27.84 13.93
N CYS A 103 -0.35 26.66 14.14
CA CYS A 103 -1.77 26.41 13.88
C CYS A 103 -2.66 27.05 14.95
N ARG A 104 -2.23 26.97 16.22
CA ARG A 104 -2.93 27.56 17.38
C ARG A 104 -3.19 29.06 17.21
N TYR A 105 -2.16 29.80 16.81
CA TYR A 105 -2.24 31.24 16.63
C TYR A 105 -2.71 31.64 15.22
N ALA A 106 -3.10 30.68 14.38
CA ALA A 106 -3.44 30.88 12.97
C ALA A 106 -2.33 31.62 12.18
N VAL A 107 -1.07 31.45 12.59
CA VAL A 107 0.15 32.03 11.98
C VAL A 107 0.74 31.09 10.92
N LEU A 108 -0.05 30.16 10.40
CA LEU A 108 0.25 29.54 9.10
C LEU A 108 0.30 30.68 8.08
N GLY A 109 1.50 31.17 7.79
CA GLY A 109 1.71 32.17 6.74
C GLY A 109 1.00 31.67 5.49
N GLU A 110 0.22 32.55 4.85
CA GLU A 110 -0.72 32.20 3.78
C GLU A 110 -0.11 31.31 2.68
N GLN A 111 1.22 31.38 2.51
CA GLN A 111 1.99 30.57 1.59
C GLN A 111 2.05 29.08 1.96
N VAL A 112 2.30 28.68 3.22
CA VAL A 112 2.42 27.26 3.60
C VAL A 112 1.04 26.60 3.69
N GLY A 113 0.05 27.29 4.27
CA GLY A 113 -1.33 26.80 4.33
C GLY A 113 -1.96 26.57 2.94
N SER A 114 -1.50 27.31 1.92
CA SER A 114 -1.93 27.09 0.53
C SER A 114 -1.38 25.80 -0.11
N LEU A 115 -0.33 25.20 0.46
CA LEU A 115 0.26 23.97 -0.07
C LEU A 115 -0.43 22.71 0.43
N VAL A 116 -1.14 22.81 1.55
CA VAL A 116 -1.81 21.68 2.19
C VAL A 116 -3.05 21.29 1.40
N ARG A 117 -3.10 20.03 1.01
CA ARG A 117 -4.20 19.45 0.23
C ARG A 117 -4.86 18.28 0.93
N GLU A 118 -4.16 17.68 1.87
CA GLU A 118 -4.57 16.51 2.62
C GLU A 118 -4.29 16.71 4.10
N VAL A 119 -5.26 16.33 4.93
CA VAL A 119 -5.12 16.34 6.38
C VAL A 119 -5.45 14.96 6.91
N ASP A 120 -4.57 14.46 7.75
CA ASP A 120 -4.68 13.17 8.41
C ASP A 120 -5.04 13.39 9.89
N LEU A 121 -6.30 13.05 10.22
CA LEU A 121 -6.92 13.17 11.53
C LEU A 121 -7.02 11.81 12.23
N ASP A 122 -5.96 11.02 12.20
CA ASP A 122 -5.80 9.89 13.10
C ASP A 122 -5.53 10.41 14.53
N LEU A 123 -6.57 10.41 15.37
CA LEU A 123 -6.56 10.79 16.77
C LEU A 123 -6.28 9.56 17.63
N ASP A 124 -5.15 8.88 17.37
CA ASP A 124 -4.68 7.80 18.22
C ASP A 124 -4.61 8.28 19.69
N PRO A 125 -5.29 7.59 20.63
CA PRO A 125 -5.39 7.99 22.04
C PRO A 125 -4.03 8.06 22.76
N SER A 126 -2.98 7.51 22.16
CA SER A 126 -1.61 7.59 22.69
C SER A 126 -0.91 8.94 22.45
N HIS A 127 -1.55 9.87 21.73
CA HIS A 127 -0.94 11.13 21.32
C HIS A 127 -1.72 12.36 21.80
N ASP A 128 -1.06 13.17 22.64
CA ASP A 128 -1.53 14.50 23.05
C ASP A 128 -1.71 15.40 21.81
N THR A 129 -2.93 15.41 21.29
CA THR A 129 -3.32 16.26 20.17
C THR A 129 -4.12 17.43 20.72
N ASP A 130 -3.75 18.67 20.37
CA ASP A 130 -4.50 19.86 20.79
C ASP A 130 -5.70 20.10 19.86
N PRO A 131 -6.94 19.78 20.27
CA PRO A 131 -8.13 19.89 19.42
C PRO A 131 -8.40 21.33 18.96
N PHE A 132 -8.01 22.33 19.77
CA PHE A 132 -8.23 23.74 19.42
C PHE A 132 -7.37 24.18 18.23
N SER A 133 -6.08 23.82 18.24
CA SER A 133 -5.15 24.13 17.16
C SER A 133 -5.56 23.49 15.84
N LEU A 134 -6.06 22.26 15.92
CA LEU A 134 -6.54 21.49 14.78
C LEU A 134 -7.81 22.09 14.17
N ALA A 135 -8.78 22.48 15.00
CA ALA A 135 -9.99 23.18 14.58
C ALA A 135 -9.65 24.49 13.83
N CYS A 136 -8.69 25.25 14.35
CA CYS A 136 -8.23 26.49 13.73
C CYS A 136 -7.53 26.23 12.38
N ALA A 137 -6.72 25.17 12.29
CA ALA A 137 -6.07 24.77 11.05
C ALA A 137 -7.11 24.43 9.96
N LEU A 138 -8.04 23.51 10.24
CA LEU A 138 -9.05 23.05 9.27
C LEU A 138 -9.84 24.21 8.63
N ARG A 139 -10.20 25.22 9.42
CA ARG A 139 -10.93 26.41 8.92
C ARG A 139 -10.09 27.29 7.99
N LYS A 140 -8.76 27.29 8.11
CA LYS A 140 -7.84 28.15 7.36
C LYS A 140 -7.24 27.49 6.12
N LEU A 141 -7.32 26.17 5.99
CA LEU A 141 -6.80 25.44 4.83
C LEU A 141 -7.72 25.59 3.60
N LYS A 142 -7.48 26.62 2.79
CA LYS A 142 -8.30 26.95 1.61
C LYS A 142 -8.24 25.91 0.48
N ASN A 143 -7.13 25.17 0.38
CA ASN A 143 -6.87 24.21 -0.71
C ASN A 143 -7.07 22.74 -0.26
N LEU A 144 -7.73 22.52 0.88
CA LEU A 144 -8.02 21.19 1.39
C LEU A 144 -8.90 20.43 0.38
N SER A 145 -8.44 19.26 -0.02
CA SER A 145 -9.08 18.42 -1.04
C SER A 145 -9.31 16.98 -0.60
N SER A 146 -8.49 16.50 0.34
CA SER A 146 -8.57 15.16 0.94
C SER A 146 -8.55 15.29 2.45
N ILE A 147 -9.34 14.45 3.13
CA ILE A 147 -9.31 14.32 4.57
C ILE A 147 -9.36 12.84 4.95
N ILE A 148 -8.50 12.45 5.88
CA ILE A 148 -8.48 11.14 6.51
C ILE A 148 -8.97 11.36 7.94
N VAL A 149 -9.99 10.62 8.36
CA VAL A 149 -10.67 10.82 9.65
C VAL A 149 -10.94 9.46 10.28
N ASP A 150 -10.62 9.32 11.56
CA ASP A 150 -10.96 8.13 12.34
C ASP A 150 -12.35 8.22 12.98
N GLY A 151 -12.81 7.12 13.59
CA GLY A 151 -14.09 7.06 14.30
C GLY A 151 -14.19 8.10 15.41
N ALA A 152 -13.13 8.26 16.21
CA ALA A 152 -13.11 9.19 17.35
C ALA A 152 -13.31 10.65 16.91
N ALA A 153 -12.62 11.10 15.85
CA ALA A 153 -12.78 12.45 15.32
C ALA A 153 -14.19 12.69 14.76
N LEU A 154 -14.82 11.69 14.15
CA LEU A 154 -16.18 11.82 13.66
C LEU A 154 -17.22 11.80 14.79
N GLU A 155 -17.01 11.04 15.85
CA GLU A 155 -17.87 11.07 17.06
C GLU A 155 -17.92 12.48 17.67
N LEU A 156 -16.79 13.20 17.68
CA LEU A 156 -16.75 14.62 18.10
C LEU A 156 -17.56 15.54 17.19
N ALA A 157 -17.64 15.24 15.89
CA ALA A 157 -18.43 16.01 14.93
C ALA A 157 -19.94 15.73 15.04
N PHE A 158 -20.32 14.52 15.48
CA PHE A 158 -21.71 14.06 15.55
C PHE A 158 -22.10 13.54 16.96
N PRO A 159 -22.04 14.38 18.01
CA PRO A 159 -22.26 13.97 19.41
C PRO A 159 -23.70 13.54 19.73
N HIS A 160 -24.64 13.75 18.80
CA HIS A 160 -26.03 13.32 18.93
C HIS A 160 -26.25 11.84 18.53
N VAL A 161 -25.31 11.26 17.78
CA VAL A 161 -25.36 9.86 17.33
C VAL A 161 -24.70 8.96 18.37
N PHE A 162 -23.57 9.41 18.91
CA PHE A 162 -22.88 8.79 20.02
C PHE A 162 -22.70 9.83 21.14
N PRO A 163 -23.54 9.78 22.19
CA PRO A 163 -23.35 10.67 23.33
C PRO A 163 -22.00 10.32 23.98
N PRO A 164 -21.07 11.28 24.07
CA PRO A 164 -19.75 10.99 24.61
C PRO A 164 -19.85 10.63 26.09
N GLU A 165 -18.96 9.73 26.55
CA GLU A 165 -18.91 9.31 27.97
C GLU A 165 -18.66 10.49 28.93
N ARG A 166 -18.08 11.57 28.40
CA ARG A 166 -17.83 12.84 29.07
C ARG A 166 -18.40 13.98 28.24
N GLU A 167 -18.93 15.03 28.88
CA GLU A 167 -19.30 16.26 28.16
C GLU A 167 -18.08 16.82 27.40
N PRO A 168 -18.20 17.06 26.09
CA PRO A 168 -17.09 17.53 25.28
C PRO A 168 -16.72 18.96 25.69
N ASP A 169 -15.42 19.20 25.85
CA ASP A 169 -14.91 20.52 26.22
C ASP A 169 -15.13 21.51 25.03
N GLU A 170 -14.98 22.82 25.25
CA GLU A 170 -15.20 23.81 24.16
C GLU A 170 -14.28 23.58 22.95
N ALA A 171 -13.07 23.10 23.19
CA ALA A 171 -12.10 22.79 22.14
C ALA A 171 -12.56 21.62 21.25
N ASP A 172 -13.19 20.61 21.83
CA ASP A 172 -13.73 19.45 21.12
C ASP A 172 -14.91 19.86 20.23
N LYS A 173 -15.79 20.74 20.75
CA LYS A 173 -16.91 21.31 19.98
C LYS A 173 -16.40 22.11 18.78
N LEU A 174 -15.33 22.89 18.96
CA LEU A 174 -14.71 23.65 17.87
C LEU A 174 -14.09 22.72 16.82
N LEU A 175 -13.46 21.62 17.26
CA LEU A 175 -12.91 20.61 16.35
C LEU A 175 -14.01 19.95 15.53
N GLY A 176 -15.11 19.51 16.16
CA GLY A 176 -16.26 18.93 15.48
C GLY A 176 -16.82 19.86 14.39
N LEU A 177 -16.98 21.16 14.69
CA LEU A 177 -17.39 22.16 13.71
C LEU A 177 -16.37 22.34 12.57
N GLY A 178 -15.07 22.30 12.88
CA GLY A 178 -14.00 22.36 11.89
C GLY A 178 -14.01 21.17 10.94
N ILE A 179 -14.30 19.97 11.45
CA ILE A 179 -14.44 18.74 10.67
C ILE A 179 -15.66 18.85 9.74
N LEU A 180 -16.82 19.28 10.24
CA LEU A 180 -18.02 19.48 9.41
C LEU A 180 -17.78 20.48 8.26
N ASP A 181 -17.10 21.60 8.53
CA ASP A 181 -16.73 22.58 7.50
C ASP A 181 -15.73 22.01 6.48
N ALA A 182 -14.83 21.13 6.91
CA ALA A 182 -13.93 20.41 6.01
C ALA A 182 -14.69 19.40 5.13
N LEU A 183 -15.56 18.57 5.71
CA LEU A 183 -16.40 17.59 5.01
C LEU A 183 -17.26 18.22 3.90
N GLY A 184 -17.75 19.44 4.12
CA GLY A 184 -18.51 20.19 3.14
C GLY A 184 -17.73 20.69 1.91
N ARG A 185 -16.39 20.61 1.90
CA ARG A 185 -15.52 21.16 0.85
C ARG A 185 -14.60 20.13 0.18
N VAL A 186 -14.36 18.99 0.82
CA VAL A 186 -13.42 17.97 0.32
C VAL A 186 -13.95 17.23 -0.91
N LYS A 187 -13.00 16.70 -1.68
CA LYS A 187 -13.24 15.84 -2.85
C LYS A 187 -12.91 14.37 -2.57
N SER A 188 -12.16 14.10 -1.52
CA SER A 188 -11.71 12.79 -1.09
C SER A 188 -11.91 12.64 0.42
N LEU A 189 -12.56 11.57 0.84
CA LEU A 189 -12.76 11.20 2.25
C LEU A 189 -12.22 9.79 2.47
N THR A 190 -11.39 9.62 3.49
CA THR A 190 -10.97 8.30 4.01
C THR A 190 -11.45 8.17 5.44
N ALA A 191 -12.33 7.22 5.69
CA ALA A 191 -12.90 6.92 7.00
C ALA A 191 -12.22 5.67 7.56
N LEU A 192 -11.59 5.79 8.73
CA LEU A 192 -10.85 4.71 9.39
C LEU A 192 -11.60 4.24 10.65
N SER A 193 -11.92 2.96 10.75
CA SER A 193 -12.54 2.32 11.93
C SER A 193 -13.80 3.05 12.41
N VAL A 194 -14.74 3.31 11.50
CA VAL A 194 -15.94 4.13 11.78
C VAL A 194 -17.20 3.27 11.87
N ASP A 195 -18.05 3.53 12.86
CA ASP A 195 -19.39 2.93 12.95
C ASP A 195 -20.29 3.40 11.78
N ASP A 196 -21.13 2.50 11.27
CA ASP A 196 -22.01 2.76 10.11
C ASP A 196 -22.90 3.99 10.29
N LYS A 197 -23.40 4.27 11.51
CA LYS A 197 -24.24 5.44 11.78
C LYS A 197 -23.46 6.73 11.69
N VAL A 198 -22.26 6.74 12.27
CA VAL A 198 -21.35 7.90 12.23
C VAL A 198 -20.92 8.17 10.80
N LEU A 199 -20.63 7.11 10.03
CA LEU A 199 -20.32 7.21 8.62
C LEU A 199 -21.50 7.77 7.81
N ALA A 200 -22.73 7.31 8.06
CA ALA A 200 -23.93 7.84 7.40
C ALA A 200 -24.09 9.35 7.67
N CYS A 201 -23.90 9.78 8.92
CA CYS A 201 -23.91 11.19 9.30
C CYS A 201 -22.78 11.98 8.62
N ALA A 202 -21.56 11.44 8.59
CA ALA A 202 -20.44 12.06 7.89
C ALA A 202 -20.74 12.25 6.40
N LEU A 203 -21.25 11.22 5.72
CA LEU A 203 -21.60 11.27 4.30
C LEU A 203 -22.75 12.25 4.01
N SER A 204 -23.77 12.30 4.86
CA SER A 204 -24.83 13.31 4.73
C SER A 204 -24.33 14.75 4.97
N GLY A 205 -23.30 14.92 5.79
CA GLY A 205 -22.59 16.19 5.97
C GLY A 205 -21.69 16.58 4.79
N THR A 206 -21.28 15.63 3.95
CA THR A 206 -20.54 15.92 2.71
C THR A 206 -21.46 16.45 1.63
N ARG A 207 -20.94 17.34 0.77
CA ARG A 207 -21.65 17.73 -0.44
C ARG A 207 -21.57 16.59 -1.47
N SER A 208 -22.71 15.97 -1.76
CA SER A 208 -22.83 14.86 -2.72
C SER A 208 -22.30 15.17 -4.13
N ALA A 209 -22.18 16.46 -4.48
CA ALA A 209 -21.65 16.93 -5.76
C ALA A 209 -20.14 17.22 -5.77
N THR A 210 -19.47 17.23 -4.61
CA THR A 210 -18.01 17.48 -4.53
C THR A 210 -17.21 16.21 -4.26
N LEU A 211 -17.78 15.26 -3.52
CA LEU A 211 -17.09 14.03 -3.15
C LEU A 211 -16.92 13.11 -4.37
N SER A 212 -15.67 12.91 -4.76
CA SER A 212 -15.28 12.11 -5.94
C SER A 212 -14.59 10.81 -5.57
N ARG A 213 -13.98 10.74 -4.38
CA ARG A 213 -13.30 9.57 -3.84
C ARG A 213 -13.77 9.30 -2.41
N LEU A 214 -14.16 8.07 -2.14
CA LEU A 214 -14.50 7.59 -0.81
C LEU A 214 -13.69 6.33 -0.52
N SER A 215 -13.01 6.30 0.63
CA SER A 215 -12.33 5.13 1.16
C SER A 215 -12.91 4.83 2.54
N ILE A 216 -13.40 3.61 2.73
CA ILE A 216 -13.94 3.14 4.02
C ILE A 216 -13.05 1.98 4.44
N ASP A 217 -12.41 2.06 5.59
CA ASP A 217 -11.56 0.99 6.13
C ASP A 217 -12.11 0.60 7.51
N ASN A 218 -12.97 -0.41 7.56
CA ASN A 218 -13.78 -0.71 8.74
C ASN A 218 -13.26 -1.94 9.49
N SER A 219 -12.40 -1.75 10.50
CA SER A 219 -11.85 -2.84 11.31
C SER A 219 -12.83 -3.48 12.31
N SER A 220 -14.04 -2.93 12.51
CA SER A 220 -14.82 -3.28 13.71
C SER A 220 -16.30 -2.90 13.66
N SER A 221 -17.13 -3.62 12.90
CA SER A 221 -18.51 -3.89 13.37
C SER A 221 -19.12 -5.11 12.66
N LEU A 222 -19.80 -5.95 13.42
CA LEU A 222 -20.55 -7.14 12.96
C LEU A 222 -21.99 -6.79 12.56
N VAL A 223 -22.29 -5.52 12.29
CA VAL A 223 -23.67 -5.03 12.14
C VAL A 223 -24.02 -4.93 10.65
N PRO A 224 -25.24 -5.33 10.23
CA PRO A 224 -25.71 -5.09 8.87
C PRO A 224 -25.85 -3.59 8.57
N LEU A 225 -25.61 -3.20 7.32
CA LEU A 225 -25.72 -1.81 6.86
C LEU A 225 -27.06 -1.17 7.23
N ASP A 226 -26.99 -0.03 7.91
CA ASP A 226 -28.13 0.83 8.20
C ASP A 226 -28.74 1.39 6.89
N ASP A 227 -30.06 1.52 6.85
CA ASP A 227 -30.84 2.14 5.78
C ASP A 227 -30.35 3.57 5.49
N GLN A 228 -29.93 4.28 6.53
CA GLN A 228 -29.38 5.63 6.42
C GLN A 228 -28.05 5.65 5.66
N LEU A 229 -27.18 4.67 5.90
CA LEU A 229 -25.89 4.56 5.21
C LEU A 229 -26.09 4.22 3.73
N VAL A 230 -27.01 3.30 3.43
CA VAL A 230 -27.37 2.95 2.05
C VAL A 230 -27.92 4.17 1.30
N ALA A 231 -28.83 4.92 1.94
CA ALA A 231 -29.38 6.14 1.35
C ALA A 231 -28.30 7.20 1.11
N ALA A 232 -27.38 7.39 2.07
CA ALA A 232 -26.27 8.33 1.93
C ALA A 232 -25.33 7.94 0.78
N LEU A 233 -24.94 6.66 0.67
CA LEU A 233 -24.09 6.16 -0.41
C LEU A 233 -24.73 6.33 -1.79
N ASN A 234 -25.99 5.92 -1.94
CA ASN A 234 -26.73 6.08 -3.20
C ASN A 234 -26.96 7.56 -3.56
N GLY A 235 -26.91 8.47 -2.59
CA GLY A 235 -27.01 9.92 -2.79
C GLY A 235 -25.75 10.58 -3.37
N LEU A 236 -24.61 9.90 -3.44
CA LEU A 236 -23.33 10.45 -3.91
C LEU A 236 -23.23 10.48 -5.44
N GLN A 237 -23.72 11.56 -6.05
CA GLN A 237 -23.80 11.69 -7.51
C GLN A 237 -22.43 11.85 -8.20
N SER A 238 -21.45 12.48 -7.54
CA SER A 238 -20.13 12.75 -8.13
C SER A 238 -19.08 11.68 -7.84
N LEU A 239 -19.45 10.57 -7.19
CA LEU A 239 -18.49 9.55 -6.77
C LEU A 239 -17.92 8.80 -7.98
N VAL A 240 -16.59 8.85 -8.14
CA VAL A 240 -15.86 8.20 -9.24
C VAL A 240 -15.07 7.00 -8.74
N GLU A 241 -14.52 7.09 -7.52
CA GLU A 241 -13.68 6.06 -6.93
C GLU A 241 -14.22 5.66 -5.56
N LEU A 242 -14.47 4.36 -5.38
CA LEU A 242 -14.85 3.76 -4.12
C LEU A 242 -13.78 2.75 -3.69
N ASN A 243 -13.26 2.90 -2.48
CA ASN A 243 -12.39 1.94 -1.83
C ASN A 243 -13.08 1.42 -0.56
N VAL A 244 -13.10 0.10 -0.43
CA VAL A 244 -13.82 -0.61 0.61
C VAL A 244 -12.86 -1.62 1.24
N GLY A 245 -12.21 -1.21 2.31
CA GLY A 245 -11.27 -1.99 3.12
C GLY A 245 -11.97 -2.77 4.24
N ASP A 246 -11.40 -3.94 4.56
CA ASP A 246 -11.67 -4.74 5.76
C ASP A 246 -13.14 -5.03 6.11
N MET A 247 -14.00 -5.29 5.12
CA MET A 247 -15.41 -5.56 5.40
C MET A 247 -15.72 -6.99 5.88
N SER A 248 -16.65 -7.10 6.84
CA SER A 248 -17.17 -8.38 7.35
C SER A 248 -18.22 -8.99 6.40
N SER A 249 -18.23 -10.33 6.25
CA SER A 249 -19.18 -11.08 5.38
C SER A 249 -20.68 -10.66 5.48
N PRO A 250 -21.28 -10.36 6.65
CA PRO A 250 -22.68 -9.89 6.68
C PRO A 250 -22.88 -8.52 6.02
N LEU A 251 -21.88 -7.64 6.11
CA LEU A 251 -21.90 -6.32 5.50
C LEU A 251 -21.73 -6.44 3.97
N TRP A 252 -20.97 -7.44 3.50
CA TRP A 252 -20.86 -7.80 2.08
C TRP A 252 -22.21 -8.12 1.41
N LEU A 253 -22.96 -9.07 1.99
CA LEU A 253 -24.28 -9.47 1.46
C LEU A 253 -25.29 -8.31 1.46
N SER A 254 -25.21 -7.46 2.49
CA SER A 254 -26.09 -6.31 2.64
C SER A 254 -25.82 -5.25 1.55
N MET A 255 -24.56 -4.99 1.18
CA MET A 255 -24.23 -4.09 0.08
C MET A 255 -24.71 -4.63 -1.27
N GLU A 256 -24.50 -5.92 -1.53
CA GLU A 256 -24.89 -6.57 -2.78
C GLU A 256 -26.37 -6.37 -3.11
N GLN A 257 -27.24 -6.42 -2.10
CA GLN A 257 -28.68 -6.32 -2.28
C GLN A 257 -29.19 -4.88 -2.37
N ARG A 258 -28.48 -3.91 -1.77
CA ARG A 258 -29.06 -2.60 -1.44
C ARG A 258 -28.35 -1.39 -2.05
N VAL A 259 -27.07 -1.53 -2.40
CA VAL A 259 -26.24 -0.42 -2.88
C VAL A 259 -26.09 -0.51 -4.40
N ARG A 260 -26.36 0.59 -5.10
CA ARG A 260 -26.24 0.68 -6.57
C ARG A 260 -25.54 1.99 -6.93
N LEU A 261 -24.29 1.89 -7.33
CA LEU A 261 -23.40 3.01 -7.65
C LEU A 261 -23.00 2.96 -9.13
N GLU A 262 -23.95 3.30 -10.00
CA GLU A 262 -23.79 3.17 -11.45
C GLU A 262 -22.71 4.09 -12.04
N HIS A 263 -22.36 5.18 -11.36
CA HIS A 263 -21.40 6.18 -11.85
C HIS A 263 -19.94 5.89 -11.46
N VAL A 264 -19.72 4.96 -10.54
CA VAL A 264 -18.39 4.64 -10.02
C VAL A 264 -17.59 3.90 -11.10
N LYS A 265 -16.41 4.43 -11.42
CA LYS A 265 -15.53 3.91 -12.46
C LYS A 265 -14.42 3.03 -11.90
N LYS A 266 -14.04 3.25 -10.64
CA LYS A 266 -12.99 2.49 -9.97
C LYS A 266 -13.52 1.96 -8.64
N LEU A 267 -13.47 0.64 -8.48
CA LEU A 267 -13.76 -0.04 -7.23
C LEU A 267 -12.48 -0.69 -6.72
N THR A 268 -12.14 -0.45 -5.46
CA THR A 268 -11.08 -1.16 -4.75
C THR A 268 -11.70 -1.89 -3.57
N VAL A 269 -11.41 -3.18 -3.45
CA VAL A 269 -11.96 -4.05 -2.40
C VAL A 269 -10.80 -4.67 -1.64
N GLY A 270 -10.65 -4.27 -0.38
CA GLY A 270 -9.67 -4.78 0.57
C GLY A 270 -10.16 -6.02 1.32
N ARG A 271 -9.44 -6.40 2.39
CA ARG A 271 -9.49 -7.73 3.00
C ARG A 271 -10.85 -8.11 3.56
N ALA A 272 -11.55 -8.93 2.80
CA ALA A 272 -12.88 -9.40 3.14
C ALA A 272 -12.84 -10.60 4.10
N GLY A 273 -12.65 -10.35 5.40
CA GLY A 273 -12.58 -11.42 6.40
C GLY A 273 -11.59 -12.55 6.03
N VAL A 274 -11.73 -13.71 6.65
CA VAL A 274 -10.87 -14.89 6.40
C VAL A 274 -11.41 -15.77 5.26
N GLU A 275 -12.59 -15.47 4.71
CA GLU A 275 -13.37 -16.43 3.91
C GLU A 275 -13.91 -15.91 2.56
N ALA A 276 -13.67 -14.65 2.17
CA ALA A 276 -14.23 -14.17 0.90
C ALA A 276 -13.54 -14.78 -0.32
N TYR A 277 -14.36 -15.31 -1.22
CA TYR A 277 -13.87 -15.92 -2.45
C TYR A 277 -13.83 -14.92 -3.61
N TYR A 278 -12.89 -15.10 -4.53
CA TYR A 278 -12.73 -14.25 -5.72
C TYR A 278 -14.03 -14.06 -6.51
N HIS A 279 -14.84 -15.11 -6.65
CA HIS A 279 -16.10 -15.06 -7.39
C HIS A 279 -17.15 -14.17 -6.71
N GLU A 280 -17.20 -14.16 -5.37
CA GLU A 280 -18.11 -13.30 -4.60
C GLU A 280 -17.74 -11.83 -4.79
N VAL A 281 -16.45 -11.51 -4.84
CA VAL A 281 -15.97 -10.14 -5.13
C VAL A 281 -16.41 -9.67 -6.51
N LEU A 282 -16.32 -10.54 -7.52
CA LEU A 282 -16.76 -10.19 -8.87
C LEU A 282 -18.28 -9.99 -8.95
N LEU A 283 -19.06 -10.85 -8.29
CA LEU A 283 -20.52 -10.69 -8.19
C LEU A 283 -20.89 -9.40 -7.48
N LEU A 284 -20.24 -9.13 -6.35
CA LEU A 284 -20.43 -7.89 -5.60
C LEU A 284 -20.12 -6.67 -6.47
N ALA A 285 -18.95 -6.67 -7.12
CA ALA A 285 -18.54 -5.58 -8.00
C ALA A 285 -19.55 -5.38 -9.15
N HIS A 286 -20.11 -6.47 -9.69
CA HIS A 286 -21.13 -6.41 -10.73
C HIS A 286 -22.43 -5.79 -10.22
N HIS A 287 -22.85 -6.11 -9.00
CA HIS A 287 -24.07 -5.58 -8.41
C HIS A 287 -23.93 -4.13 -7.95
N ILE A 288 -22.83 -3.77 -7.29
CA ILE A 288 -22.61 -2.42 -6.75
C ILE A 288 -22.21 -1.46 -7.87
N THR A 289 -21.26 -1.84 -8.73
CA THR A 289 -20.64 -0.96 -9.72
C THR A 289 -20.60 -1.60 -11.12
N PRO A 290 -21.76 -1.82 -11.78
CA PRO A 290 -21.81 -2.52 -13.07
C PRO A 290 -21.02 -1.83 -14.19
N GLN A 291 -20.80 -0.51 -14.08
CA GLN A 291 -20.05 0.31 -15.04
C GLN A 291 -18.58 0.55 -14.66
N ALA A 292 -18.05 -0.22 -13.69
CA ALA A 292 -16.67 -0.10 -13.27
C ALA A 292 -15.70 -0.43 -14.41
N ARG A 293 -14.74 0.46 -14.66
CA ARG A 293 -13.64 0.27 -15.62
C ARG A 293 -12.40 -0.34 -14.98
N THR A 294 -12.22 -0.12 -13.69
CA THR A 294 -11.07 -0.60 -12.92
C THR A 294 -11.56 -1.28 -11.65
N LEU A 295 -11.17 -2.52 -11.46
CA LEU A 295 -11.39 -3.29 -10.23
C LEU A 295 -10.04 -3.65 -9.63
N CYS A 296 -9.84 -3.30 -8.37
CA CYS A 296 -8.66 -3.68 -7.60
C CYS A 296 -9.10 -4.53 -6.41
N ILE A 297 -8.47 -5.69 -6.22
CA ILE A 297 -8.75 -6.67 -5.17
C ILE A 297 -7.48 -6.82 -4.34
N VAL A 298 -7.54 -6.54 -3.04
CA VAL A 298 -6.37 -6.42 -2.17
C VAL A 298 -6.51 -7.36 -0.97
N PHE A 299 -6.37 -8.68 -1.20
CA PHE A 299 -6.30 -9.71 -0.14
C PHE A 299 -6.03 -11.12 -0.68
N THR A 300 -5.79 -12.05 0.26
CA THR A 300 -5.57 -13.47 0.00
C THR A 300 -6.85 -14.13 -0.49
N LEU A 301 -6.90 -14.45 -1.77
CA LEU A 301 -7.98 -15.21 -2.36
C LEU A 301 -7.72 -16.71 -2.13
N SER A 302 -8.66 -17.42 -1.49
CA SER A 302 -8.72 -18.87 -1.58
C SER A 302 -9.51 -19.25 -2.82
N GLU A 303 -9.03 -20.23 -3.57
CA GLU A 303 -9.87 -20.87 -4.58
C GLU A 303 -10.94 -21.71 -3.87
N SER A 304 -12.18 -21.49 -4.23
CA SER A 304 -13.23 -22.48 -4.03
C SER A 304 -14.09 -22.47 -5.27
N ALA A 305 -14.11 -23.62 -5.93
CA ALA A 305 -15.00 -23.93 -7.03
C ALA A 305 -16.42 -24.10 -6.48
N LEU A 306 -17.07 -22.99 -6.17
CA LEU A 306 -18.53 -22.99 -6.07
C LEU A 306 -19.06 -22.72 -7.48
N ASP A 307 -19.88 -23.64 -7.98
CA ASP A 307 -20.69 -23.50 -9.20
C ASP A 307 -21.76 -22.41 -9.00
N LEU A 308 -21.33 -21.20 -8.67
CA LEU A 308 -22.20 -20.03 -8.64
C LEU A 308 -22.45 -19.60 -10.09
N ALA A 309 -23.73 -19.52 -10.45
CA ALA A 309 -24.18 -19.03 -11.73
C ALA A 309 -23.84 -17.53 -11.86
N LEU A 310 -22.63 -17.23 -12.33
CA LEU A 310 -22.22 -15.85 -12.60
C LEU A 310 -23.03 -15.30 -13.80
N PRO A 311 -23.49 -14.05 -13.74
CA PRO A 311 -24.17 -13.42 -14.85
C PRO A 311 -23.24 -13.28 -16.07
N GLU A 312 -23.79 -13.48 -17.26
CA GLU A 312 -23.10 -13.27 -18.53
C GLU A 312 -23.82 -12.16 -19.32
N PRO A 313 -23.16 -11.04 -19.68
CA PRO A 313 -21.75 -10.71 -19.44
C PRO A 313 -21.47 -10.17 -18.03
N LEU A 314 -20.35 -10.60 -17.43
CA LEU A 314 -19.89 -10.13 -16.13
C LEU A 314 -19.07 -8.84 -16.33
N LEU A 315 -19.42 -7.77 -15.61
CA LEU A 315 -18.73 -6.48 -15.64
C LEU A 315 -18.34 -6.02 -17.07
N PRO A 316 -19.32 -5.71 -17.93
CA PRO A 316 -19.11 -5.55 -19.38
C PRO A 316 -18.23 -4.36 -19.78
N THR A 317 -17.90 -3.47 -18.83
CA THR A 317 -17.07 -2.27 -19.08
C THR A 317 -15.69 -2.33 -18.42
N LEU A 318 -15.39 -3.44 -17.72
CA LEU A 318 -14.14 -3.61 -16.98
C LEU A 318 -12.98 -3.74 -17.94
N ARG A 319 -12.01 -2.83 -17.85
CA ARG A 319 -10.79 -2.83 -18.68
C ARG A 319 -9.56 -3.24 -17.90
N VAL A 320 -9.51 -2.94 -16.61
CA VAL A 320 -8.34 -3.19 -15.76
C VAL A 320 -8.76 -3.98 -14.53
N LEU A 321 -8.14 -5.14 -14.34
CA LEU A 321 -8.27 -5.95 -13.15
C LEU A 321 -6.89 -6.04 -12.46
N ASP A 322 -6.83 -5.58 -11.22
CA ASP A 322 -5.62 -5.59 -10.39
C ASP A 322 -5.87 -6.48 -9.16
N ILE A 323 -5.12 -7.57 -9.04
CA ILE A 323 -5.21 -8.53 -7.95
C ILE A 323 -3.91 -8.45 -7.16
N GLN A 324 -4.00 -8.02 -5.92
CA GLN A 324 -2.88 -7.89 -5.00
C GLN A 324 -2.98 -8.96 -3.90
N HIS A 325 -1.82 -9.44 -3.44
CA HIS A 325 -1.70 -10.46 -2.40
C HIS A 325 -2.25 -11.85 -2.79
N ALA A 326 -2.13 -12.23 -4.07
CA ALA A 326 -2.51 -13.56 -4.55
C ALA A 326 -1.64 -14.68 -3.93
N GLN A 327 -2.24 -15.86 -3.71
CA GLN A 327 -1.56 -17.07 -3.23
C GLN A 327 -1.09 -17.98 -4.38
N ASP A 328 -0.32 -19.02 -4.02
CA ASP A 328 0.63 -19.79 -4.86
C ASP A 328 0.08 -20.33 -6.20
N GLU A 329 -1.23 -20.52 -6.35
CA GLU A 329 -1.88 -20.87 -7.61
C GLU A 329 -3.14 -20.02 -7.78
N PHE A 330 -3.19 -19.22 -8.85
CA PHE A 330 -4.37 -18.45 -9.24
C PHE A 330 -4.90 -19.01 -10.56
N ALA A 331 -5.92 -19.86 -10.49
CA ALA A 331 -6.67 -20.45 -11.58
C ALA A 331 -7.92 -19.61 -11.87
N ALA A 332 -7.74 -18.46 -12.52
CA ALA A 332 -8.87 -17.70 -13.02
C ALA A 332 -9.45 -18.34 -14.30
N CYS A 333 -10.36 -19.31 -14.14
CA CYS A 333 -11.15 -19.88 -15.23
C CYS A 333 -12.35 -19.02 -15.68
N HIS A 334 -12.36 -17.71 -15.41
CA HIS A 334 -13.52 -16.84 -15.68
C HIS A 334 -13.25 -15.65 -16.60
N GLU A 335 -12.05 -15.58 -17.18
CA GLU A 335 -11.67 -14.49 -18.10
C GLU A 335 -12.52 -14.46 -19.38
N SER A 336 -13.13 -15.58 -19.77
CA SER A 336 -14.11 -15.66 -20.87
C SER A 336 -15.39 -14.84 -20.59
N ARG A 337 -15.73 -14.58 -19.33
CA ARG A 337 -16.90 -13.80 -18.92
C ARG A 337 -16.63 -12.30 -18.83
N LEU A 338 -15.36 -11.89 -18.78
CA LEU A 338 -14.89 -10.50 -18.73
C LEU A 338 -14.51 -10.00 -20.14
N SER A 339 -15.51 -9.85 -21.00
CA SER A 339 -15.31 -9.63 -22.44
C SER A 339 -14.56 -8.35 -22.82
N ALA A 340 -14.57 -7.33 -21.96
CA ALA A 340 -13.92 -6.04 -22.19
C ALA A 340 -12.54 -5.88 -21.51
N LEU A 341 -12.04 -6.93 -20.84
CA LEU A 341 -10.80 -6.85 -20.07
C LEU A 341 -9.59 -6.63 -21.00
N GLU A 342 -8.88 -5.51 -20.81
CA GLU A 342 -7.70 -5.14 -21.59
C GLU A 342 -6.41 -5.47 -20.82
N HIS A 343 -6.38 -5.21 -19.51
CA HIS A 343 -5.20 -5.33 -18.66
C HIS A 343 -5.48 -6.16 -17.40
N LEU A 344 -4.65 -7.17 -17.17
CA LEU A 344 -4.64 -7.99 -15.96
C LEU A 344 -3.32 -7.77 -15.19
N HIS A 345 -3.39 -7.44 -13.91
CA HIS A 345 -2.25 -7.36 -13.01
C HIS A 345 -2.46 -8.33 -11.84
N ILE A 346 -1.46 -9.16 -11.56
CA ILE A 346 -1.48 -10.11 -10.45
C ILE A 346 -0.18 -9.97 -9.67
N ALA A 347 -0.28 -9.62 -8.39
CA ALA A 347 0.82 -9.54 -7.45
C ALA A 347 0.70 -10.63 -6.39
N PHE A 348 1.67 -11.56 -6.38
CA PHE A 348 1.79 -12.65 -5.42
C PHE A 348 2.63 -12.22 -4.24
N ASP A 349 2.22 -12.57 -3.04
CA ASP A 349 2.96 -12.24 -1.82
C ASP A 349 3.86 -13.36 -1.30
N CYS A 350 3.51 -14.59 -1.64
CA CYS A 350 4.28 -15.75 -1.24
C CYS A 350 5.45 -15.98 -2.19
N PRO A 351 6.60 -16.45 -1.67
CA PRO A 351 7.75 -16.83 -2.49
C PRO A 351 7.41 -18.00 -3.41
N VAL A 352 7.34 -17.74 -4.72
CA VAL A 352 7.01 -18.77 -5.70
C VAL A 352 8.24 -19.55 -6.15
N SER A 353 8.10 -20.89 -6.20
CA SER A 353 9.13 -21.82 -6.65
C SER A 353 9.00 -22.19 -8.13
N VAL A 354 7.79 -22.08 -8.67
CA VAL A 354 7.41 -22.34 -10.07
C VAL A 354 6.78 -21.09 -10.65
N PHE A 355 6.87 -20.91 -11.97
CA PHE A 355 6.25 -19.75 -12.63
C PHE A 355 4.73 -19.76 -12.39
N PRO A 356 4.14 -18.71 -11.81
CA PRO A 356 2.81 -18.80 -11.17
C PRO A 356 1.62 -18.64 -12.13
N TYR A 357 1.86 -18.64 -13.45
CA TYR A 357 0.81 -18.44 -14.45
C TYR A 357 0.93 -19.49 -15.56
N LYS A 358 -0.14 -20.27 -15.77
CA LYS A 358 -0.21 -21.39 -16.70
C LYS A 358 -0.92 -20.98 -18.00
N VAL A 359 -0.74 -21.78 -19.05
CA VAL A 359 -1.38 -21.54 -20.36
C VAL A 359 -2.90 -21.66 -20.27
N ASP A 360 -3.38 -22.57 -19.43
CA ASP A 360 -4.81 -22.86 -19.23
C ASP A 360 -5.59 -21.67 -18.65
N TYR A 361 -4.88 -20.67 -18.10
CA TYR A 361 -5.49 -19.45 -17.56
C TYR A 361 -5.71 -18.38 -18.63
N LEU A 362 -5.18 -18.55 -19.85
CA LEU A 362 -5.42 -17.60 -20.92
C LEU A 362 -6.86 -17.73 -21.45
N PRO A 363 -7.52 -16.60 -21.77
CA PRO A 363 -8.87 -16.63 -22.28
C PRO A 363 -8.90 -17.23 -23.70
N PRO A 364 -9.96 -17.99 -24.05
CA PRO A 364 -10.13 -18.46 -25.41
C PRO A 364 -10.30 -17.28 -26.38
N ALA A 365 -9.82 -17.42 -27.61
CA ALA A 365 -10.03 -16.42 -28.65
C ALA A 365 -11.51 -16.38 -29.07
N PRO A 366 -12.10 -15.21 -29.37
CA PRO A 366 -11.50 -13.87 -29.36
C PRO A 366 -11.45 -13.22 -27.96
N THR A 367 -10.36 -12.50 -27.67
CA THR A 367 -10.17 -11.78 -26.40
C THR A 367 -9.81 -10.31 -26.61
N ALA A 368 -10.29 -9.44 -25.72
CA ALA A 368 -9.90 -8.04 -25.63
C ALA A 368 -8.58 -7.84 -24.87
N LEU A 369 -8.07 -8.89 -24.19
CA LEU A 369 -6.89 -8.82 -23.35
C LEU A 369 -5.66 -8.46 -24.18
N ARG A 370 -4.91 -7.45 -23.72
CA ARG A 370 -3.70 -6.93 -24.37
C ARG A 370 -2.47 -7.02 -23.49
N ARG A 371 -2.63 -6.99 -22.16
CA ARG A 371 -1.49 -6.97 -21.24
C ARG A 371 -1.75 -7.81 -20.00
N ILE A 372 -0.78 -8.65 -19.67
CA ILE A 372 -0.72 -9.38 -18.40
C ILE A 372 0.54 -8.92 -17.68
N THR A 373 0.41 -8.48 -16.44
CA THR A 373 1.54 -8.06 -15.59
C THR A 373 1.57 -8.93 -14.34
N LEU A 374 2.66 -9.66 -14.15
CA LEU A 374 2.86 -10.55 -13.01
C LEU A 374 3.94 -9.99 -12.11
N SER A 375 3.67 -9.91 -10.80
CA SER A 375 4.63 -9.48 -9.79
C SER A 375 4.75 -10.53 -8.71
N TYR A 376 5.94 -11.06 -8.42
CA TYR A 376 6.11 -12.10 -7.40
C TYR A 376 7.47 -12.04 -6.72
N PRO A 377 7.57 -12.36 -5.41
CA PRO A 377 8.84 -12.56 -4.74
C PRO A 377 9.45 -13.89 -5.17
N SER A 378 10.71 -13.88 -5.57
CA SER A 378 11.45 -15.13 -5.79
C SER A 378 12.95 -14.94 -5.59
N LEU A 379 13.61 -15.99 -5.12
CA LEU A 379 15.07 -16.07 -5.02
C LEU A 379 15.71 -16.47 -6.35
N LYS A 380 14.95 -17.13 -7.23
CA LYS A 380 15.41 -17.56 -8.55
C LYS A 380 14.74 -16.69 -9.62
N ARG A 381 15.41 -16.54 -10.77
CA ARG A 381 14.77 -15.96 -11.95
C ARG A 381 13.92 -17.05 -12.59
N LEU A 382 12.61 -16.95 -12.47
CA LEU A 382 11.68 -17.88 -13.09
C LEU A 382 11.44 -17.43 -14.53
N THR A 383 11.67 -18.34 -15.48
CA THR A 383 11.40 -18.10 -16.90
C THR A 383 9.97 -18.52 -17.23
N PRO A 384 9.20 -17.69 -17.96
CA PRO A 384 7.88 -18.08 -18.45
C PRO A 384 7.96 -19.34 -19.33
N PRO A 385 6.98 -20.27 -19.24
CA PRO A 385 6.92 -21.42 -20.12
C PRO A 385 6.85 -21.03 -21.61
N ALA A 386 7.54 -21.76 -22.48
CA ALA A 386 7.57 -21.47 -23.92
C ALA A 386 6.17 -21.54 -24.56
N ALA A 387 5.33 -22.50 -24.13
CA ALA A 387 3.95 -22.61 -24.56
C ALA A 387 3.12 -21.36 -24.22
N LEU A 388 3.32 -20.79 -23.03
CA LEU A 388 2.66 -19.55 -22.61
C LEU A 388 3.07 -18.37 -23.50
N LEU A 389 4.37 -18.21 -23.76
CA LEU A 389 4.87 -17.15 -24.63
C LEU A 389 4.34 -17.28 -26.07
N ALA A 390 4.27 -18.50 -26.60
CA ALA A 390 3.72 -18.76 -27.92
C ALA A 390 2.23 -18.39 -27.99
N CYS A 391 1.43 -18.82 -27.00
CA CYS A 391 0.00 -18.47 -26.91
C CYS A 391 -0.21 -16.95 -26.75
N CYS A 392 0.55 -16.29 -25.88
CA CYS A 392 0.49 -14.83 -25.74
C CYS A 392 0.82 -14.12 -27.06
N THR A 393 1.84 -14.58 -27.79
CA THR A 393 2.21 -14.01 -29.09
C THR A 393 1.08 -14.21 -30.11
N PHE A 394 0.49 -15.40 -30.16
CA PHE A 394 -0.65 -15.70 -31.04
C PHE A 394 -1.87 -14.84 -30.75
N LEU A 395 -2.19 -14.60 -29.48
CA LEU A 395 -3.30 -13.77 -29.03
C LEU A 395 -2.99 -12.26 -29.02
N ASN A 396 -1.75 -11.87 -29.36
CA ASN A 396 -1.24 -10.50 -29.27
C ASN A 396 -1.37 -9.89 -27.85
N ILE A 397 -0.98 -10.68 -26.84
CA ILE A 397 -0.94 -10.32 -25.43
C ILE A 397 0.50 -10.05 -25.01
N HIS A 398 0.76 -8.88 -24.44
CA HIS A 398 2.05 -8.52 -23.86
C HIS A 398 2.17 -9.01 -22.41
N LEU A 399 3.06 -9.98 -22.17
CA LEU A 399 3.38 -10.48 -20.82
C LEU A 399 4.55 -9.68 -20.21
N SER A 400 4.30 -8.98 -19.10
CA SER A 400 5.30 -8.29 -18.30
C SER A 400 5.52 -9.02 -16.98
N VAL A 401 6.77 -9.30 -16.63
CA VAL A 401 7.11 -10.05 -15.40
C VAL A 401 8.04 -9.22 -14.52
N HIS A 402 7.59 -8.94 -13.31
CA HIS A 402 8.32 -8.19 -12.30
C HIS A 402 8.69 -9.11 -11.14
N ARG A 403 9.99 -9.26 -10.90
CA ARG A 403 10.50 -10.03 -9.76
C ARG A 403 10.71 -9.08 -8.58
N ARG A 404 10.05 -9.36 -7.45
CA ARG A 404 10.33 -8.74 -6.15
C ARG A 404 11.38 -9.57 -5.41
N LEU A 405 12.20 -8.92 -4.59
CA LEU A 405 13.14 -9.64 -3.71
C LEU A 405 12.31 -10.29 -2.59
N ALA A 406 12.50 -11.58 -2.36
CA ALA A 406 11.83 -12.29 -1.26
C ALA A 406 12.32 -11.76 0.10
N SER A 407 11.43 -11.65 1.08
CA SER A 407 11.80 -11.28 2.45
C SER A 407 12.66 -12.39 3.10
N PRO A 408 13.47 -12.07 4.12
CA PRO A 408 14.21 -13.08 4.88
C PRO A 408 13.29 -14.10 5.59
N GLU A 409 12.02 -13.77 5.83
CA GLU A 409 11.04 -14.67 6.46
C GLU A 409 10.48 -15.69 5.45
N ALA A 410 10.43 -15.34 4.17
CA ALA A 410 10.12 -16.26 3.08
C ALA A 410 11.17 -17.39 2.94
N PHE A 411 12.40 -17.20 3.44
CA PHE A 411 13.44 -18.24 3.50
C PHE A 411 13.04 -19.43 4.39
N THR A 412 12.23 -19.19 5.43
CA THR A 412 11.81 -20.22 6.38
C THR A 412 10.55 -20.98 5.97
N ALA A 413 9.68 -20.39 5.13
CA ALA A 413 8.37 -20.93 4.82
C ALA A 413 8.30 -21.77 3.53
N SER A 414 9.23 -21.62 2.58
CA SER A 414 9.16 -22.22 1.23
C SER A 414 9.20 -23.75 1.14
N ARG A 415 8.99 -24.52 2.22
CA ARG A 415 8.83 -25.98 2.12
C ARG A 415 7.89 -26.64 3.15
N VAL A 416 6.94 -25.91 3.73
CA VAL A 416 5.76 -26.57 4.31
C VAL A 416 4.72 -26.72 3.19
N VAL A 417 5.02 -27.61 2.23
CA VAL A 417 3.99 -28.12 1.32
C VAL A 417 3.13 -29.07 2.16
N THR A 418 2.04 -28.58 2.73
CA THR A 418 0.93 -29.43 3.13
C THR A 418 0.30 -29.98 1.85
N VAL A 419 0.80 -31.14 1.40
CA VAL A 419 0.06 -32.00 0.48
C VAL A 419 -1.22 -32.41 1.23
N GLY A 420 -2.36 -32.20 0.57
CA GLY A 420 -3.68 -32.44 1.11
C GLY A 420 -3.88 -33.86 1.65
N ALA A 421 -4.88 -33.96 2.53
CA ALA A 421 -5.33 -35.18 3.18
C ALA A 421 -5.49 -36.35 2.18
N GLY A 422 -4.74 -37.42 2.45
CA GLY A 422 -4.79 -38.68 1.70
C GLY A 422 -3.62 -39.57 2.12
N GLU A 423 -3.78 -40.25 3.24
CA GLU A 423 -3.06 -41.46 3.66
C GLU A 423 -1.60 -41.62 3.17
N GLN A 424 -0.66 -40.95 3.85
CA GLN A 424 0.68 -41.49 4.18
C GLN A 424 1.42 -40.53 5.10
N ALA A 425 1.15 -40.65 6.40
CA ALA A 425 1.91 -40.03 7.47
C ALA A 425 3.28 -40.72 7.61
N ALA A 426 4.28 -40.32 6.80
CA ALA A 426 5.69 -40.65 7.04
C ALA A 426 6.63 -39.71 6.27
N ASN A 427 6.86 -38.52 6.84
CA ASN A 427 8.03 -37.64 6.67
C ASN A 427 7.62 -36.16 6.61
N VAL A 428 7.00 -35.66 7.69
CA VAL A 428 7.09 -34.24 8.00
C VAL A 428 8.54 -33.99 8.42
N VAL A 429 9.38 -33.55 7.49
CA VAL A 429 10.74 -33.10 7.82
C VAL A 429 10.59 -31.90 8.74
N ALA A 430 11.01 -32.05 10.00
CA ALA A 430 10.97 -30.97 10.98
C ALA A 430 11.60 -29.70 10.37
N PRO A 431 11.00 -28.51 10.57
CA PRO A 431 11.46 -27.25 9.97
C PRO A 431 12.94 -26.94 10.25
N SER A 432 13.53 -27.52 11.29
CA SER A 432 14.96 -27.44 11.61
C SER A 432 15.88 -28.13 10.58
N ARG A 433 15.45 -29.24 9.98
CA ARG A 433 16.30 -30.02 9.04
C ARG A 433 16.33 -29.41 7.64
N SER A 434 15.23 -28.81 7.18
CA SER A 434 15.20 -28.07 5.91
C SER A 434 16.01 -26.77 5.98
N GLN A 435 15.93 -26.06 7.12
CA GLN A 435 16.74 -24.87 7.38
C GLN A 435 18.24 -25.19 7.43
N ALA A 436 18.63 -26.30 8.07
CA ALA A 436 20.01 -26.76 8.11
C ALA A 436 20.55 -27.06 6.69
N LEU A 437 19.78 -27.77 5.87
CA LEU A 437 20.17 -28.07 4.48
C LEU A 437 20.33 -26.81 3.63
N ALA A 438 19.38 -25.86 3.71
CA ALA A 438 19.47 -24.60 2.96
C ALA A 438 20.69 -23.76 3.40
N LEU A 439 21.00 -23.76 4.70
CA LEU A 439 22.19 -23.11 5.24
C LEU A 439 23.47 -23.79 4.73
N GLU A 440 23.55 -25.12 4.78
CA GLU A 440 24.69 -25.89 4.27
C GLU A 440 24.92 -25.66 2.77
N GLU A 441 23.87 -25.70 1.95
CA GLU A 441 23.94 -25.40 0.52
C GLU A 441 24.44 -23.97 0.27
N THR A 442 23.91 -23.00 1.01
CA THR A 442 24.28 -21.58 0.88
C THR A 442 25.73 -21.34 1.28
N LEU A 443 26.19 -21.91 2.40
CA LEU A 443 27.58 -21.80 2.86
C LEU A 443 28.55 -22.53 1.92
N THR A 444 28.14 -23.67 1.37
CA THR A 444 28.94 -24.41 0.39
C THR A 444 29.09 -23.60 -0.90
N TRP A 445 27.99 -23.01 -1.40
CA TRP A 445 28.04 -22.09 -2.54
C TRP A 445 28.93 -20.89 -2.26
N ALA A 446 28.77 -20.23 -1.11
CA ALA A 446 29.54 -19.04 -0.75
C ALA A 446 31.05 -19.36 -0.67
N ARG A 447 31.41 -20.53 -0.10
CA ARG A 447 32.79 -21.01 -0.06
C ARG A 447 33.35 -21.27 -1.45
N ASN A 448 32.59 -21.94 -2.32
CA ASN A 448 33.01 -22.21 -3.69
C ASN A 448 33.16 -20.91 -4.51
N ARG A 449 32.22 -19.97 -4.34
CA ARG A 449 32.25 -18.65 -4.98
C ARG A 449 33.46 -17.82 -4.51
N ALA A 450 33.77 -17.82 -3.22
CA ALA A 450 34.96 -17.14 -2.68
C ALA A 450 36.27 -17.72 -3.24
N ARG A 451 36.37 -19.05 -3.40
CA ARG A 451 37.54 -19.65 -4.06
C ARG A 451 37.67 -19.20 -5.51
N TRP A 452 36.57 -19.25 -6.27
CA TRP A 452 36.55 -18.80 -7.66
C TRP A 452 36.92 -17.32 -7.80
N LEU A 453 36.35 -16.44 -6.98
CA LEU A 453 36.65 -15.00 -7.00
C LEU A 453 38.12 -14.71 -6.66
N ARG A 454 38.71 -15.48 -5.75
CA ARG A 454 40.14 -15.40 -5.44
C ARG A 454 41.01 -15.86 -6.60
N GLU A 455 40.61 -16.93 -7.30
CA GLU A 455 41.31 -17.45 -8.48
C GLU A 455 41.23 -16.48 -9.66
N THR A 456 40.12 -15.75 -9.82
CA THR A 456 39.93 -14.75 -10.87
C THR A 456 40.41 -13.34 -10.50
N GLY A 457 40.85 -13.13 -9.26
CA GLY A 457 41.32 -11.83 -8.77
C GLY A 457 40.21 -10.77 -8.58
N ASP A 458 38.95 -11.19 -8.48
CA ASP A 458 37.79 -10.32 -8.31
C ASP A 458 37.64 -9.88 -6.83
N GLY A 459 38.46 -8.88 -6.45
CA GLY A 459 38.45 -8.25 -5.13
C GLY A 459 37.09 -7.65 -4.73
N PRO A 460 36.39 -6.89 -5.59
CA PRO A 460 35.06 -6.37 -5.30
C PRO A 460 34.04 -7.47 -4.98
N GLY A 461 34.01 -8.57 -5.75
CA GLY A 461 33.12 -9.69 -5.47
C GLY A 461 33.45 -10.42 -4.15
N LEU A 462 34.72 -10.49 -3.77
CA LEU A 462 35.14 -11.03 -2.46
C LEU A 462 34.69 -10.13 -1.31
N GLN A 463 34.79 -8.82 -1.48
CA GLN A 463 34.34 -7.84 -0.48
C GLN A 463 32.82 -7.92 -0.27
N GLU A 464 32.04 -8.07 -1.34
CA GLU A 464 30.59 -8.27 -1.26
C GLU A 464 30.21 -9.52 -0.44
N LEU A 465 30.86 -10.66 -0.73
CA LEU A 465 30.66 -11.89 0.05
C LEU A 465 31.09 -11.73 1.52
N ALA A 466 32.21 -11.05 1.78
CA ALA A 466 32.69 -10.81 3.13
C ALA A 466 31.68 -9.97 3.94
N VAL A 467 31.17 -8.89 3.34
CA VAL A 467 30.14 -8.02 3.94
C VAL A 467 28.85 -8.80 4.22
N ALA A 468 28.41 -9.67 3.31
CA ALA A 468 27.24 -10.52 3.51
C ALA A 468 27.41 -11.51 4.68
N ALA A 469 28.64 -11.95 4.96
CA ALA A 469 28.95 -12.90 6.04
C ALA A 469 29.26 -12.24 7.40
N VAL A 470 29.36 -10.90 7.50
CA VAL A 470 29.75 -10.18 8.73
C VAL A 470 28.91 -10.59 9.93
N ARG A 471 27.58 -10.62 9.81
CA ARG A 471 26.69 -10.98 10.93
C ARG A 471 26.85 -12.42 11.41
N LEU A 472 27.20 -13.35 10.51
CA LEU A 472 27.50 -14.73 10.89
C LEU A 472 28.81 -14.81 11.66
N ARG A 473 29.82 -14.04 11.22
CA ARG A 473 31.12 -13.94 11.88
C ARG A 473 31.01 -13.30 13.27
N GLU A 474 30.25 -12.21 13.39
CA GLU A 474 29.97 -11.57 14.68
C GLU A 474 29.33 -12.55 15.67
N ARG A 475 28.32 -13.31 15.24
CA ARG A 475 27.68 -14.33 16.08
C ARG A 475 28.62 -15.48 16.44
N HIS A 476 29.46 -15.93 15.52
CA HIS A 476 30.44 -16.97 15.80
C HIS A 476 31.42 -16.54 16.89
N LEU A 477 31.94 -15.32 16.81
CA LEU A 477 32.84 -14.74 17.81
C LEU A 477 32.18 -14.59 19.20
N LEU A 478 30.88 -14.30 19.25
CA LEU A 478 30.12 -14.22 20.49
C LEU A 478 29.83 -15.58 21.15
N HIS A 479 29.91 -16.69 20.40
CA HIS A 479 29.71 -18.04 20.92
C HIS A 479 31.02 -18.73 21.34
N GLU A 480 32.16 -18.25 20.84
CA GLU A 480 33.50 -18.73 21.21
C GLU A 480 34.14 -17.94 22.37
N SER A 481 33.51 -16.85 22.81
CA SER A 481 33.84 -16.07 24.02
C SER A 481 32.99 -16.52 25.21
#